data_AF-A0A1I2HPE1-F1
#
_entry.id   AF-A0A1I2HPE1-F1
#
_cell.length_a   1.000
_cell.length_b   1.000
_cell.length_c   1.000
_cell.angle_alpha   90.00
_cell.angle_beta   90.00
_cell.angle_gamma   90.00
#
_symmetry.space_group_name_H-M   'P 1'
#
loop_
_entity.id
_entity.type
_entity.pdbx_description
1 polymer ?
#
loop_
_entity_poly.entity_id
_entity_poly.type
_entity_poly.pdbx_seq_one_letter_code
_entity_poly.pdbx_strand_id
1 'polypeptide(L)'
;MTLNSNYPPLGRQQATSDTYAAQGLRLAEKLAKTTGSSDPSIIAASFLASANRYSQRTFRLYKAQLIEHMTRHRVAPGVIKVLMDASSKNCTKKGGPGTSGNKAKKISQVDRELLLARLRKSGAATSCLAADYFEAGLLIGPRPAEWAGAELRVISTPRPLDAPATATHLLKLPNAKRDMNGVRGNGDFRLVYASLSAAEAALITRVIADATKNEHSWAAHYNRLRVSLFHAGKMLWPKRAKIPCFYTTRHQAQADAKATGMRLNEIAAIYGHASDNTATSHYARKSSGDKNMCKVAATAVSLARVRNQEATSKHLLRERRNSL
;
A
#
# COMPACT_ATOMS: atom_id res chain seq x y z
N MET A 1 -31.64 27.80 -10.12
CA MET A 1 -31.09 26.78 -11.05
C MET A 1 -29.79 26.24 -10.47
N THR A 2 -29.88 25.10 -9.79
CA THR A 2 -28.75 24.35 -9.24
C THR A 2 -28.05 23.62 -10.38
N LEU A 3 -26.85 24.08 -10.77
CA LEU A 3 -26.01 23.37 -11.73
C LEU A 3 -25.53 22.07 -11.09
N ASN A 4 -26.15 20.95 -11.48
CA ASN A 4 -25.67 19.60 -11.20
C ASN A 4 -24.25 19.45 -11.76
N SER A 5 -23.28 19.35 -10.86
CA SER A 5 -21.92 18.91 -11.16
C SER A 5 -21.97 17.44 -11.59
N ASN A 6 -22.13 17.18 -12.88
CA ASN A 6 -22.15 15.85 -13.52
C ASN A 6 -20.82 15.06 -13.43
N TYR A 7 -19.92 15.41 -12.52
CA TYR A 7 -18.65 14.73 -12.35
C TYR A 7 -18.62 14.05 -10.99
N PRO A 8 -18.49 12.71 -10.94
CA PRO A 8 -18.41 12.01 -9.66
C PRO A 8 -17.18 12.52 -8.91
N PRO A 9 -17.29 12.81 -7.60
CA PRO A 9 -16.13 13.14 -6.79
C PRO A 9 -15.11 12.02 -6.95
N LEU A 10 -13.83 12.38 -7.05
CA LEU A 10 -12.74 11.42 -7.07
C LEU A 10 -12.81 10.68 -5.73
N GLY A 11 -13.47 9.52 -5.69
CA GLY A 11 -13.73 8.75 -4.46
C GLY A 11 -12.44 8.47 -3.70
N ARG A 12 -12.06 9.38 -2.80
CA ARG A 12 -10.81 9.39 -2.05
C ARG A 12 -11.16 9.74 -0.62
N GLN A 13 -10.46 9.14 0.33
CA GLN A 13 -10.60 9.56 1.72
C GLN A 13 -10.33 11.05 1.89
N GLN A 14 -11.06 11.71 2.80
CA GLN A 14 -10.97 13.14 3.07
C GLN A 14 -9.52 13.61 3.27
N ALA A 15 -8.74 12.93 4.11
CA ALA A 15 -7.33 13.27 4.34
C ALA A 15 -6.44 13.20 3.08
N THR A 16 -6.74 12.28 2.15
CA THR A 16 -6.05 12.20 0.85
C THR A 16 -6.48 13.35 -0.05
N SER A 17 -7.77 13.67 -0.08
CA SER A 17 -8.31 14.81 -0.81
C SER A 17 -7.72 16.13 -0.30
N ASP A 18 -7.58 16.32 1.02
CA ASP A 18 -6.96 17.51 1.63
C ASP A 18 -5.49 17.66 1.27
N THR A 19 -4.74 16.56 1.33
CA THR A 19 -3.34 16.54 0.91
C THR A 19 -3.20 16.93 -0.56
N TYR A 20 -4.07 16.40 -1.42
CA TYR A 20 -4.04 16.68 -2.86
C TYR A 20 -4.39 18.14 -3.15
N ALA A 21 -5.38 18.69 -2.46
CA ALA A 21 -5.75 20.10 -2.59
C ALA A 21 -4.62 21.04 -2.16
N ALA A 22 -3.98 20.79 -1.01
CA ALA A 22 -2.86 21.60 -0.53
C ALA A 22 -1.64 21.51 -1.46
N GLN A 23 -1.35 20.33 -1.99
CA GLN A 23 -0.28 20.15 -2.98
C GLN A 23 -0.63 20.79 -4.34
N GLY A 24 -1.91 20.73 -4.72
CA GLY A 24 -2.44 21.36 -5.92
C GLY A 24 -2.31 22.88 -5.87
N LEU A 25 -2.62 23.50 -4.73
CA LEU A 25 -2.40 24.94 -4.50
C LEU A 25 -0.93 25.31 -4.71
N ARG A 26 0.01 24.62 -4.04
CA ARG A 26 1.45 24.90 -4.20
C ARG A 26 1.92 24.77 -5.65
N LEU A 27 1.37 23.81 -6.38
CA LEU A 27 1.67 23.64 -7.80
C LEU A 27 1.08 24.76 -8.65
N ALA A 28 -0.17 25.17 -8.38
CA ALA A 28 -0.83 26.29 -9.03
C ALA A 28 -0.06 27.60 -8.80
N GLU A 29 0.35 27.89 -7.56
CA GLU A 29 1.17 29.07 -7.21
C GLU A 29 2.51 29.07 -7.95
N LYS A 30 3.17 27.90 -8.05
CA LYS A 30 4.42 27.77 -8.80
C LYS A 30 4.23 28.08 -10.29
N LEU A 31 3.15 27.57 -10.88
CA LEU A 31 2.82 27.81 -12.28
C LEU A 31 2.40 29.26 -12.52
N ALA A 32 1.67 29.86 -11.58
CA ALA A 32 1.27 31.25 -11.63
C ALA A 32 2.50 32.19 -11.63
N LYS A 33 3.49 31.91 -10.78
CA LYS A 33 4.78 32.64 -10.80
C LYS A 33 5.53 32.52 -12.13
N THR A 34 5.43 31.36 -12.78
CA THR A 34 6.11 31.10 -14.06
C THR A 34 5.40 31.79 -15.22
N THR A 35 4.07 31.89 -15.16
CA THR A 35 3.22 32.45 -16.23
C THR A 35 2.89 33.93 -16.04
N GLY A 36 3.12 34.48 -14.85
CA GLY A 36 2.70 35.83 -14.47
C GLY A 36 1.19 35.97 -14.27
N SER A 37 0.42 34.87 -14.23
CA SER A 37 -1.03 34.90 -14.11
C SER A 37 -1.56 33.85 -13.13
N SER A 38 -2.52 34.25 -12.31
CA SER A 38 -3.28 33.35 -11.43
C SER A 38 -4.53 32.75 -12.10
N ASP A 39 -4.80 33.07 -13.37
CA ASP A 39 -5.93 32.52 -14.11
C ASP A 39 -5.84 30.98 -14.18
N PRO A 40 -6.83 30.23 -13.66
CA PRO A 40 -6.85 28.78 -13.70
C PRO A 40 -6.69 28.18 -15.10
N SER A 41 -7.18 28.86 -16.14
CA SER A 41 -7.07 28.43 -17.54
C SER A 41 -5.62 28.51 -18.01
N ILE A 42 -4.92 29.59 -17.67
CA ILE A 42 -3.50 29.80 -17.99
C ILE A 42 -2.63 28.80 -17.20
N ILE A 43 -2.94 28.58 -15.93
CA ILE A 43 -2.28 27.58 -15.09
C ILE A 43 -2.42 26.18 -15.69
N ALA A 44 -3.64 25.79 -16.08
CA ALA A 44 -3.91 24.49 -16.68
C ALA A 44 -3.15 24.34 -18.02
N ALA A 45 -3.21 25.34 -18.89
CA ALA A 45 -2.49 25.34 -20.17
C ALA A 45 -0.98 25.21 -19.97
N SER A 46 -0.39 25.95 -19.04
CA SER A 46 1.04 25.90 -18.72
C SER A 46 1.48 24.54 -18.15
N PHE A 47 0.66 23.94 -17.28
CA PHE A 47 0.91 22.58 -16.81
C PHE A 47 0.92 21.55 -17.95
N LEU A 48 -0.03 21.66 -18.88
CA LEU A 48 -0.12 20.75 -20.03
C LEU A 48 1.02 20.96 -21.04
N ALA A 49 1.40 22.20 -21.31
CA ALA A 49 2.53 22.53 -22.17
C ALA A 49 3.86 21.98 -21.64
N SER A 50 4.00 21.87 -20.31
CA SER A 50 5.18 21.31 -19.65
C SER A 50 5.15 19.78 -19.46
N ALA A 51 4.17 19.08 -20.07
CA ALA A 51 3.99 17.63 -19.89
C ALA A 51 5.26 16.80 -20.21
N ASN A 52 6.04 17.21 -21.21
CA ASN A 52 7.28 16.54 -21.62
C ASN A 52 8.43 16.66 -20.59
N ARG A 53 8.30 17.52 -19.59
CA ARG A 53 9.29 17.66 -18.49
C ARG A 53 9.02 16.70 -17.34
N TYR A 54 7.85 16.06 -17.33
CA TYR A 54 7.44 15.16 -16.27
C TYR A 54 7.52 13.70 -16.71
N SER A 55 7.82 12.84 -15.75
CA SER A 55 7.54 11.41 -15.92
C SER A 55 6.03 11.17 -15.97
N GLN A 56 5.58 10.11 -16.66
CA GLN A 56 4.17 9.74 -16.69
C GLN A 56 3.53 9.65 -15.29
N ARG A 57 4.28 9.15 -14.30
CA ARG A 57 3.80 9.05 -12.91
C ARG A 57 3.63 10.42 -12.28
N THR A 58 4.63 11.29 -12.41
CA THR A 58 4.61 12.65 -11.85
C THR A 58 3.50 13.47 -12.47
N PHE A 59 3.35 13.41 -13.80
CA PHE A 59 2.29 14.11 -14.52
C PHE A 59 0.91 13.71 -14.01
N ARG A 60 0.63 12.41 -13.91
CA ARG A 60 -0.67 11.91 -13.40
C ARG A 60 -0.94 12.38 -11.97
N LEU A 61 0.08 12.42 -11.11
CA LEU A 61 -0.06 12.90 -9.74
C LEU A 61 -0.38 14.40 -9.70
N TYR A 62 0.42 15.21 -10.38
CA TYR A 62 0.26 16.67 -10.43
C TYR A 62 -1.06 17.09 -11.05
N LYS A 63 -1.46 16.40 -12.12
CA LYS A 63 -2.78 16.55 -12.74
C LYS A 63 -3.91 16.29 -11.75
N ALA A 64 -3.83 15.21 -10.97
CA ALA A 64 -4.83 14.89 -9.96
C ALA A 64 -4.88 15.91 -8.82
N GLN A 65 -3.73 16.46 -8.41
CA GLN A 65 -3.64 17.52 -7.39
C GLN A 65 -4.26 18.83 -7.89
N LEU A 66 -3.97 19.23 -9.13
CA LEU A 66 -4.56 20.42 -9.75
C LEU A 66 -6.07 20.28 -9.91
N ILE A 67 -6.56 19.15 -10.41
CA ILE A 67 -8.00 18.88 -10.54
C ILE A 67 -8.68 19.00 -9.17
N GLU A 68 -8.11 18.39 -8.13
CA GLU A 68 -8.67 18.44 -6.78
C GLU A 68 -8.76 19.88 -6.26
N HIS A 69 -7.68 20.64 -6.36
CA HIS A 69 -7.62 22.04 -5.96
C HIS A 69 -8.66 22.88 -6.73
N MET A 70 -8.63 22.82 -8.06
CA MET A 70 -9.55 23.57 -8.93
C MET A 70 -11.02 23.22 -8.67
N THR A 71 -11.32 21.94 -8.41
CA THR A 71 -12.68 21.49 -8.06
C THR A 71 -13.16 22.11 -6.75
N ARG A 72 -12.31 22.09 -5.70
CA ARG A 72 -12.65 22.69 -4.39
C ARG A 72 -12.87 24.20 -4.47
N HIS A 73 -12.10 24.88 -5.32
CA HIS A 73 -12.24 26.32 -5.55
C HIS A 73 -13.25 26.66 -6.64
N ARG A 74 -14.08 25.70 -7.08
CA ARG A 74 -15.18 25.90 -8.03
C ARG A 74 -14.76 26.55 -9.35
N VAL A 75 -13.55 26.24 -9.83
CA VAL A 75 -13.07 26.66 -11.15
C VAL A 75 -14.01 26.12 -12.23
N ALA A 76 -14.16 26.88 -13.32
CA ALA A 76 -15.03 26.53 -14.44
C ALA A 76 -14.84 25.06 -14.90
N PRO A 77 -15.93 24.27 -15.05
CA PRO A 77 -15.84 22.85 -15.41
C PRO A 77 -15.07 22.58 -16.70
N GLY A 78 -15.08 23.51 -17.65
CA GLY A 78 -14.32 23.40 -18.90
C GLY A 78 -12.81 23.27 -18.67
N VAL A 79 -12.25 24.05 -17.74
CA VAL A 79 -10.81 23.99 -17.40
C VAL A 79 -10.46 22.65 -16.76
N ILE A 80 -11.32 22.17 -15.85
CA ILE A 80 -11.15 20.88 -15.19
C ILE A 80 -11.22 19.73 -16.21
N LYS A 81 -12.17 19.80 -17.16
CA LYS A 81 -12.33 18.81 -18.22
C LYS A 81 -11.09 18.71 -19.11
N VAL A 82 -10.49 19.85 -19.49
CA VAL A 82 -9.23 19.89 -20.25
C VAL A 82 -8.10 19.11 -19.53
N LEU A 83 -7.98 19.27 -18.21
CA LEU A 83 -7.02 18.48 -17.42
C LEU A 83 -7.38 16.99 -17.36
N MET A 84 -8.66 16.65 -17.22
CA MET A 84 -9.11 15.25 -17.18
C MET A 84 -8.78 14.52 -18.48
N ASP A 85 -9.09 15.14 -19.62
CA ASP A 85 -8.91 14.58 -20.96
C ASP A 85 -7.43 14.48 -21.38
N ALA A 86 -6.55 15.27 -20.76
CA ALA A 86 -5.13 15.28 -21.09
C ALA A 86 -4.44 13.92 -20.89
N SER A 87 -3.81 13.43 -21.95
CA SER A 87 -3.09 12.16 -21.96
C SER A 87 -1.67 12.29 -21.42
N SER A 88 -1.16 11.24 -20.76
CA SER A 88 0.25 11.16 -20.36
C SER A 88 1.18 10.63 -21.46
N LYS A 89 0.72 10.51 -22.72
CA LYS A 89 1.50 9.96 -23.84
C LYS A 89 2.75 10.78 -24.15
N ASN A 90 2.66 12.11 -24.03
CA ASN A 90 3.74 13.05 -24.34
C ASN A 90 4.72 13.26 -23.17
N CYS A 91 4.51 12.56 -22.05
CA CYS A 91 5.40 12.61 -20.89
C CYS A 91 6.60 11.66 -21.05
N THR A 92 7.69 11.92 -20.33
CA THR A 92 8.85 11.04 -20.36
C THR A 92 8.52 9.65 -19.78
N LYS A 93 9.02 8.60 -20.44
CA LYS A 93 8.90 7.22 -19.96
C LYS A 93 9.83 6.94 -18.77
N LYS A 94 10.99 7.61 -18.72
CA LYS A 94 11.94 7.51 -17.59
C LYS A 94 11.50 8.45 -16.47
N GLY A 95 10.96 7.88 -15.40
CA GLY A 95 10.84 8.58 -14.12
C GLY A 95 12.19 8.69 -13.42
N GLY A 96 12.38 9.75 -12.63
CA GLY A 96 13.47 9.80 -11.65
C GLY A 96 13.38 8.62 -10.67
N PRO A 97 14.47 8.30 -9.93
CA PRO A 97 14.52 7.15 -9.03
C PRO A 97 13.39 7.23 -7.99
N GLY A 98 12.35 6.40 -8.17
CA GLY A 98 11.22 6.39 -7.26
C GLY A 98 11.62 5.92 -5.86
N THR A 99 11.03 6.52 -4.83
CA THR A 99 11.30 6.16 -3.42
C THR A 99 10.97 4.70 -3.07
N SER A 100 10.11 4.03 -3.86
CA SER A 100 9.80 2.60 -3.72
C SER A 100 10.83 1.68 -4.40
N GLY A 101 11.55 2.16 -5.41
CA GLY A 101 12.57 1.38 -6.13
C GLY A 101 13.81 1.10 -5.29
N ASN A 102 14.09 1.98 -4.32
CA ASN A 102 15.26 1.95 -3.43
C ASN A 102 15.04 1.12 -2.15
N LYS A 103 13.82 0.62 -1.92
CA LYS A 103 13.53 -0.23 -0.77
C LYS A 103 13.99 -1.66 -1.04
N ALA A 104 14.59 -2.33 -0.05
CA ALA A 104 14.83 -3.76 -0.16
C ALA A 104 13.49 -4.49 -0.27
N LYS A 105 13.38 -5.46 -1.17
CA LYS A 105 12.15 -6.25 -1.39
C LYS A 105 12.22 -7.65 -0.78
N LYS A 106 13.36 -8.00 -0.19
CA LYS A 106 13.63 -9.27 0.48
C LYS A 106 14.62 -9.04 1.61
N ILE A 107 14.69 -10.00 2.52
CA ILE A 107 15.71 -10.05 3.57
C ILE A 107 16.15 -11.50 3.76
N SER A 108 17.46 -11.76 3.84
CA SER A 108 17.97 -13.09 4.16
C SER A 108 17.82 -13.37 5.67
N GLN A 109 17.88 -14.64 6.07
CA GLN A 109 17.86 -15.00 7.49
C GLN A 109 19.01 -14.33 8.26
N VAL A 110 20.23 -14.37 7.72
CA VAL A 110 21.41 -13.71 8.31
C VAL A 110 21.19 -12.20 8.46
N ASP A 111 20.70 -11.52 7.43
CA ASP A 111 20.43 -10.07 7.52
C ASP A 111 19.33 -9.76 8.53
N ARG A 112 18.29 -10.62 8.62
CA ARG A 112 17.21 -10.50 9.61
C ARG A 112 17.79 -10.59 11.02
N GLU A 113 18.57 -11.62 11.31
CA GLU A 113 19.16 -11.87 12.63
C GLU A 113 20.08 -10.71 13.05
N LEU A 114 20.98 -10.27 12.15
CA LEU A 114 21.86 -9.12 12.41
C LEU A 114 21.08 -7.84 12.71
N LEU A 115 20.02 -7.56 11.94
CA LEU A 115 19.20 -6.35 12.13
C LEU A 115 18.46 -6.37 13.46
N LEU A 116 17.85 -7.50 13.81
CA LEU A 116 17.10 -7.66 15.06
C LEU A 116 18.04 -7.59 16.27
N ALA A 117 19.20 -8.26 16.20
CA ALA A 117 20.21 -8.17 17.23
C ALA A 117 20.69 -6.73 17.43
N ARG A 118 20.92 -5.97 16.34
CA ARG A 118 21.36 -4.57 16.42
C ARG A 118 20.32 -3.65 17.06
N LEU A 119 19.04 -3.83 16.71
CA LEU A 119 17.93 -3.06 17.26
C LEU A 119 17.77 -3.34 18.75
N ARG A 120 17.74 -4.62 19.14
CA ARG A 120 17.60 -5.06 20.53
C ARG A 120 18.80 -4.63 21.39
N LYS A 121 20.03 -4.72 20.87
CA LYS A 121 21.26 -4.31 21.57
C LYS A 121 21.25 -2.83 21.98
N SER A 122 20.51 -1.97 21.29
CA SER A 122 20.43 -0.56 21.68
C SER A 122 19.71 -0.31 23.01
N GLY A 123 18.87 -1.24 23.48
CA GLY A 123 18.07 -1.10 24.71
C GLY A 123 16.95 -0.05 24.64
N ALA A 124 17.00 0.88 23.68
CA ALA A 124 16.00 1.93 23.54
C ALA A 124 14.63 1.34 23.15
N ALA A 125 13.58 1.73 23.87
CA ALA A 125 12.21 1.24 23.67
C ALA A 125 11.74 1.33 22.21
N THR A 126 12.03 2.46 21.53
CA THR A 126 11.68 2.66 20.11
C THR A 126 12.37 1.65 19.19
N SER A 127 13.62 1.28 19.48
CA SER A 127 14.37 0.30 18.68
C SER A 127 13.89 -1.12 18.92
N CYS A 128 13.59 -1.48 20.17
CA CYS A 128 12.99 -2.77 20.50
C CYS A 128 11.61 -2.91 19.84
N LEU A 129 10.77 -1.86 19.89
CA LEU A 129 9.50 -1.83 19.15
C LEU A 129 9.73 -1.94 17.64
N ALA A 130 10.72 -1.24 17.07
CA ALA A 130 11.02 -1.37 15.65
C ALA A 130 11.40 -2.80 15.25
N ALA A 131 12.08 -3.55 16.14
CA ALA A 131 12.34 -4.97 15.94
C ALA A 131 11.04 -5.79 15.98
N ASP A 132 10.18 -5.55 16.97
CA ASP A 132 8.90 -6.25 17.11
C ASP A 132 7.98 -6.03 15.90
N TYR A 133 7.83 -4.79 15.41
CA TYR A 133 7.08 -4.48 14.18
C TYR A 133 7.70 -5.13 12.94
N PHE A 134 9.03 -5.24 12.89
CA PHE A 134 9.72 -5.87 11.78
C PHE A 134 9.44 -7.38 11.74
N GLU A 135 9.55 -8.05 12.89
CA GLU A 135 9.24 -9.48 13.00
C GLU A 135 7.76 -9.79 12.76
N ALA A 136 6.84 -9.07 13.41
CA ALA A 136 5.40 -9.23 13.19
C ALA A 136 5.03 -8.98 11.71
N GLY A 137 5.71 -8.03 11.07
CA GLY A 137 5.56 -7.76 9.64
C GLY A 137 6.02 -8.90 8.74
N LEU A 138 7.00 -9.71 9.13
CA LEU A 138 7.44 -10.87 8.36
C LEU A 138 6.43 -12.02 8.47
N LEU A 139 5.84 -12.20 9.66
CA LEU A 139 4.85 -13.26 9.91
C LEU A 139 3.53 -13.02 9.14
N ILE A 140 3.06 -11.76 9.13
CA ILE A 140 1.70 -11.43 8.66
C ILE A 140 1.69 -10.58 7.37
N GLY A 141 2.69 -9.70 7.19
CA GLY A 141 2.79 -8.79 6.04
C GLY A 141 1.72 -7.67 5.90
N PRO A 142 1.16 -7.08 6.96
CA PRO A 142 0.29 -5.91 6.82
C PRO A 142 1.07 -4.69 6.33
N ARG A 143 0.38 -3.68 5.81
CA ARG A 143 1.00 -2.36 5.62
C ARG A 143 1.15 -1.71 7.00
N PRO A 144 2.15 -0.85 7.22
CA PRO A 144 2.39 -0.28 8.55
C PRO A 144 1.15 0.37 9.16
N ALA A 145 0.42 1.20 8.40
CA ALA A 145 -0.78 1.88 8.87
C ALA A 145 -1.98 0.97 9.16
N GLU A 146 -1.89 -0.33 8.85
CA GLU A 146 -2.96 -1.28 9.13
C GLU A 146 -2.89 -1.83 10.56
N TRP A 147 -1.76 -1.65 11.27
CA TRP A 147 -1.61 -2.15 12.63
C TRP A 147 -2.51 -1.44 13.65
N ALA A 148 -2.72 -0.12 13.51
CA ALA A 148 -3.41 0.69 14.52
C ALA A 148 -4.87 0.26 14.78
N GLY A 149 -5.56 -0.24 13.75
CA GLY A 149 -6.92 -0.76 13.85
C GLY A 149 -7.02 -2.27 13.71
N ALA A 150 -5.91 -3.00 13.91
CA ALA A 150 -5.90 -4.45 13.81
C ALA A 150 -6.48 -5.11 15.08
N GLU A 151 -7.06 -6.29 14.93
CA GLU A 151 -7.57 -7.09 16.05
C GLU A 151 -7.16 -8.56 15.87
N LEU A 152 -6.52 -9.15 16.88
CA LEU A 152 -6.18 -10.57 16.91
C LEU A 152 -7.12 -11.30 17.89
N ARG A 153 -7.76 -12.37 17.43
CA ARG A 153 -8.65 -13.20 18.25
C ARG A 153 -8.27 -14.66 18.10
N VAL A 154 -8.40 -15.45 19.17
CA VAL A 154 -8.31 -16.91 19.09
C VAL A 154 -9.51 -17.44 18.30
N ILE A 155 -9.32 -18.46 17.47
CA ILE A 155 -10.44 -19.09 16.74
C ILE A 155 -11.36 -19.79 17.75
N SER A 156 -12.64 -19.41 17.74
CA SER A 156 -13.67 -19.96 18.62
C SER A 156 -14.07 -21.39 18.24
N THR A 157 -14.70 -22.09 19.18
CA THR A 157 -15.45 -23.32 18.95
C THR A 157 -16.95 -22.99 18.82
N PRO A 158 -17.67 -23.57 17.84
CA PRO A 158 -17.19 -24.44 16.75
C PRO A 158 -16.28 -23.70 15.76
N ARG A 159 -15.29 -24.42 15.21
CA ARG A 159 -14.32 -23.87 14.27
C ARG A 159 -15.02 -23.50 12.95
N PRO A 160 -14.69 -22.34 12.34
CA PRO A 160 -15.18 -22.01 11.00
C PRO A 160 -14.78 -23.07 9.97
N LEU A 161 -15.72 -23.44 9.10
CA LEU A 161 -15.51 -24.49 8.09
C LEU A 161 -14.40 -24.18 7.09
N ASP A 162 -14.14 -22.89 6.83
CA ASP A 162 -13.11 -22.43 5.90
C ASP A 162 -11.74 -22.20 6.58
N ALA A 163 -11.63 -22.43 7.90
CA ALA A 163 -10.38 -22.28 8.63
C ALA A 163 -9.46 -23.50 8.42
N PRO A 164 -8.18 -23.31 8.03
CA PRO A 164 -7.21 -24.40 8.03
C PRO A 164 -7.11 -25.06 9.40
N ALA A 165 -6.85 -26.37 9.44
CA ALA A 165 -6.70 -27.11 10.70
C ALA A 165 -5.59 -26.51 11.60
N THR A 166 -4.53 -25.99 10.98
CA THR A 166 -3.40 -25.36 11.66
C THR A 166 -3.68 -23.93 12.13
N ALA A 167 -4.80 -23.31 11.75
CA ALA A 167 -5.08 -21.93 12.13
C ALA A 167 -5.43 -21.88 13.62
N THR A 168 -4.78 -20.97 14.35
CA THR A 168 -5.01 -20.77 15.79
C THR A 168 -5.71 -19.45 16.08
N HIS A 169 -5.53 -18.46 15.20
CA HIS A 169 -6.07 -17.11 15.36
C HIS A 169 -6.77 -16.61 14.11
N LEU A 170 -7.69 -15.67 14.32
CA LEU A 170 -8.29 -14.83 13.30
C LEU A 170 -7.77 -13.40 13.50
N LEU A 171 -7.17 -12.85 12.45
CA LEU A 171 -6.66 -11.48 12.44
C LEU A 171 -7.54 -10.62 11.53
N LYS A 172 -8.13 -9.58 12.09
CA LYS A 172 -8.86 -8.54 11.37
C LYS A 172 -7.92 -7.36 11.12
N LEU A 173 -7.79 -6.95 9.86
CA LEU A 173 -6.92 -5.84 9.45
C LEU A 173 -7.71 -4.82 8.65
N PRO A 174 -7.66 -3.52 9.00
CA PRO A 174 -8.21 -2.48 8.15
C PRO A 174 -7.40 -2.42 6.85
N ASN A 175 -8.06 -2.13 5.74
CA ASN A 175 -7.38 -1.94 4.47
C ASN A 175 -6.91 -0.49 4.35
N ALA A 176 -5.60 -0.26 4.30
CA ALA A 176 -5.03 1.08 4.17
C ALA A 176 -5.23 1.72 2.78
N LYS A 177 -5.85 0.99 1.84
CA LYS A 177 -6.25 1.51 0.52
C LYS A 177 -7.76 1.71 0.38
N ARG A 178 -8.53 1.60 1.46
CA ARG A 178 -9.98 1.84 1.43
C ARG A 178 -10.25 3.25 0.88
N ASP A 179 -11.12 3.36 -0.11
CA ASP A 179 -11.66 4.64 -0.57
C ASP A 179 -13.13 4.79 -0.16
N MET A 180 -13.67 6.00 -0.26
CA MET A 180 -15.04 6.31 0.19
C MET A 180 -16.12 5.50 -0.55
N ASN A 181 -15.78 4.95 -1.72
CA ASN A 181 -16.72 4.22 -2.56
C ASN A 181 -16.53 2.70 -2.47
N GLY A 182 -15.60 2.21 -1.62
CA GLY A 182 -15.30 0.78 -1.47
C GLY A 182 -14.69 0.11 -2.72
N VAL A 183 -14.30 0.89 -3.73
CA VAL A 183 -13.80 0.42 -5.03
C VAL A 183 -12.32 0.05 -4.96
N ARG A 184 -11.56 0.63 -4.01
CA ARG A 184 -10.14 0.34 -3.79
C ARG A 184 -9.91 -0.50 -2.53
N GLY A 185 -9.10 -1.54 -2.68
CA GLY A 185 -8.80 -2.51 -1.63
C GLY A 185 -9.76 -3.69 -1.62
N ASN A 186 -9.79 -4.43 -0.53
CA ASN A 186 -10.66 -5.59 -0.30
C ASN A 186 -11.72 -5.22 0.76
N GLY A 187 -12.54 -4.21 0.45
CA GLY A 187 -13.44 -3.56 1.42
C GLY A 187 -12.71 -2.80 2.54
N ASP A 188 -13.43 -2.47 3.61
CA ASP A 188 -12.89 -1.68 4.73
C ASP A 188 -11.89 -2.44 5.60
N PHE A 189 -12.13 -3.74 5.76
CA PHE A 189 -11.29 -4.67 6.50
C PHE A 189 -11.17 -6.00 5.76
N ARG A 190 -10.11 -6.73 6.06
CA ARG A 190 -9.92 -8.12 5.69
C ARG A 190 -9.76 -8.98 6.94
N LEU A 191 -10.24 -10.21 6.84
CA LEU A 191 -10.03 -11.26 7.81
C LEU A 191 -9.01 -12.26 7.27
N VAL A 192 -8.07 -12.66 8.11
CA VAL A 192 -6.96 -13.56 7.76
C VAL A 192 -6.81 -14.59 8.87
N TYR A 193 -6.81 -15.87 8.51
CA TYR A 193 -6.44 -16.93 9.45
C TYR A 193 -4.93 -16.92 9.67
N ALA A 194 -4.49 -17.11 10.90
CA ALA A 194 -3.09 -17.17 11.27
C ALA A 194 -2.77 -18.42 12.10
N SER A 195 -1.69 -19.10 11.75
CA SER A 195 -1.12 -20.25 12.47
C SER A 195 0.05 -19.75 13.34
N LEU A 196 -0.27 -19.34 14.56
CA LEU A 196 0.68 -18.70 15.48
C LEU A 196 0.94 -19.59 16.69
N SER A 197 2.21 -19.69 17.07
CA SER A 197 2.63 -20.11 18.41
C SER A 197 2.27 -19.05 19.46
N ALA A 198 2.34 -19.41 20.74
CA ALA A 198 2.08 -18.49 21.84
C ALA A 198 3.02 -17.27 21.81
N ALA A 199 4.31 -17.47 21.48
CA ALA A 199 5.29 -16.39 21.39
C ALA A 199 5.01 -15.44 20.22
N GLU A 200 4.65 -15.98 19.05
CA GLU A 200 4.28 -15.18 17.88
C GLU A 200 2.97 -14.39 18.11
N ALA A 201 1.98 -15.02 18.76
CA ALA A 201 0.74 -14.34 19.14
C ALA A 201 1.00 -13.21 20.14
N ALA A 202 1.83 -13.45 21.18
CA ALA A 202 2.21 -12.42 22.13
C ALA A 202 2.95 -11.24 21.47
N LEU A 203 3.86 -11.53 20.53
CA LEU A 203 4.53 -10.51 19.73
C LEU A 203 3.54 -9.65 18.93
N ILE A 204 2.62 -10.28 18.20
CA ILE A 204 1.63 -9.58 17.38
C ILE A 204 0.70 -8.75 18.27
N THR A 205 0.25 -9.28 19.40
CA THR A 205 -0.58 -8.56 20.38
C THR A 205 0.12 -7.31 20.90
N ARG A 206 1.42 -7.38 21.23
CA ARG A 206 2.20 -6.19 21.64
C ARG A 206 2.26 -5.12 20.55
N VAL A 207 2.50 -5.53 19.30
CA VAL A 207 2.55 -4.62 18.14
C VAL A 207 1.20 -3.96 17.91
N ILE A 208 0.09 -4.71 17.99
CA ILE A 208 -1.26 -4.18 17.86
C ILE A 208 -1.54 -3.18 18.99
N ALA A 209 -1.29 -3.56 20.25
CA ALA A 209 -1.54 -2.70 21.40
C ALA A 209 -0.76 -1.38 21.32
N ASP A 210 0.52 -1.43 20.94
CA ASP A 210 1.32 -0.22 20.72
C ASP A 210 0.78 0.62 19.55
N ALA A 211 0.40 0.00 18.44
CA ALA A 211 -0.14 0.72 17.30
C ALA A 211 -1.46 1.43 17.63
N THR A 212 -2.37 0.74 18.32
CA THR A 212 -3.66 1.28 18.79
C THR A 212 -3.45 2.43 19.77
N LYS A 213 -2.56 2.27 20.76
CA LYS A 213 -2.20 3.36 21.69
C LYS A 213 -1.72 4.62 20.97
N ASN A 214 -1.06 4.47 19.82
CA ASN A 214 -0.52 5.57 19.04
C ASN A 214 -1.39 5.95 17.83
N GLU A 215 -2.64 5.49 17.71
CA GLU A 215 -3.48 5.69 16.51
C GLU A 215 -3.60 7.18 16.11
N HIS A 216 -3.95 8.04 17.06
CA HIS A 216 -4.10 9.49 16.82
C HIS A 216 -2.79 10.18 16.41
N SER A 217 -1.64 9.62 16.78
CA SER A 217 -0.30 10.16 16.46
C SER A 217 0.49 9.22 15.54
N TRP A 218 -0.21 8.37 14.78
CA TRP A 218 0.38 7.25 14.05
C TRP A 218 1.51 7.67 13.12
N ALA A 219 1.35 8.80 12.40
CA ALA A 219 2.37 9.28 11.48
C ALA A 219 3.70 9.60 12.18
N ALA A 220 3.65 10.26 13.33
CA ALA A 220 4.83 10.60 14.12
C ALA A 220 5.44 9.34 14.75
N HIS A 221 4.60 8.48 15.32
CA HIS A 221 5.02 7.20 15.90
C HIS A 221 5.72 6.30 14.86
N TYR A 222 5.06 6.06 13.72
CA TYR A 222 5.63 5.30 12.61
C TYR A 222 6.95 5.90 12.11
N ASN A 223 7.06 7.23 12.04
CA ASN A 223 8.31 7.85 11.61
C ASN A 223 9.46 7.56 12.60
N ARG A 224 9.23 7.58 13.91
CA ARG A 224 10.25 7.19 14.92
C ARG A 224 10.72 5.76 14.72
N LEU A 225 9.79 4.81 14.59
CA LEU A 225 10.12 3.41 14.31
C LEU A 225 10.92 3.25 13.01
N ARG A 226 10.48 3.93 11.94
CA ARG A 226 11.10 3.87 10.61
C ARG A 226 12.53 4.43 10.64
N VAL A 227 12.74 5.53 11.36
CA VAL A 227 14.05 6.17 11.53
C VAL A 227 14.99 5.26 12.31
N SER A 228 14.54 4.67 13.42
CA SER A 228 15.33 3.69 14.18
C SER A 228 15.77 2.50 13.31
N LEU A 229 14.83 1.88 12.59
CA LEU A 229 15.11 0.79 11.66
C LEU A 229 16.12 1.19 10.57
N PHE A 230 15.95 2.38 10.00
CA PHE A 230 16.85 2.90 8.97
C PHE A 230 18.27 3.12 9.51
N HIS A 231 18.42 3.73 10.69
CA HIS A 231 19.73 3.92 11.31
C HIS A 231 20.40 2.59 11.64
N ALA A 232 19.65 1.63 12.21
CA ALA A 232 20.16 0.29 12.46
C ALA A 232 20.70 -0.36 11.18
N GLY A 233 19.93 -0.30 10.10
CA GLY A 233 20.36 -0.82 8.80
C GLY A 233 21.54 -0.06 8.20
N LYS A 234 21.63 1.27 8.38
CA LYS A 234 22.76 2.07 7.90
C LYS A 234 24.06 1.79 8.64
N MET A 235 23.98 1.48 9.94
CA MET A 235 25.17 1.07 10.71
C MET A 235 25.67 -0.31 10.30
N LEU A 236 24.75 -1.26 10.07
CA LEU A 236 25.13 -2.60 9.62
C LEU A 236 25.63 -2.61 8.17
N TRP A 237 25.02 -1.81 7.31
CA TRP A 237 25.27 -1.84 5.88
C TRP A 237 25.39 -0.43 5.27
N PRO A 238 26.45 0.34 5.61
CA PRO A 238 26.59 1.74 5.20
C PRO A 238 26.60 1.92 3.68
N LYS A 239 27.25 1.00 2.96
CA LYS A 239 27.42 1.03 1.49
C LYS A 239 26.26 0.38 0.72
N ARG A 240 25.30 -0.26 1.38
CA ARG A 240 24.24 -1.00 0.69
C ARG A 240 23.21 -0.02 0.12
N ALA A 241 22.94 -0.15 -1.18
CA ALA A 241 22.02 0.72 -1.90
C ALA A 241 20.56 0.61 -1.43
N LYS A 242 20.16 -0.59 -0.97
CA LYS A 242 18.80 -0.88 -0.51
C LYS A 242 18.84 -1.49 0.89
N ILE A 243 18.22 -0.81 1.84
CA ILE A 243 18.20 -1.22 3.24
C ILE A 243 16.82 -1.79 3.58
N PRO A 244 16.73 -2.85 4.40
CA PRO A 244 15.46 -3.35 4.91
C PRO A 244 14.63 -2.26 5.59
N CYS A 245 13.32 -2.31 5.37
CA CYS A 245 12.34 -1.42 5.97
C CYS A 245 11.02 -2.17 6.25
N PHE A 246 10.04 -1.54 6.87
CA PHE A 246 8.73 -2.18 7.11
C PHE A 246 7.94 -2.55 5.84
N TYR A 247 8.33 -2.05 4.67
CA TYR A 247 7.78 -2.55 3.41
C TYR A 247 8.52 -3.78 2.88
N THR A 248 9.77 -3.99 3.29
CA THR A 248 10.53 -5.21 3.00
C THR A 248 9.83 -6.42 3.59
N THR A 249 9.35 -6.31 4.84
CA THR A 249 8.66 -7.41 5.53
C THR A 249 7.38 -7.82 4.81
N ARG A 250 6.57 -6.85 4.39
CA ARG A 250 5.39 -7.10 3.54
C ARG A 250 5.74 -7.74 2.19
N HIS A 251 6.83 -7.32 1.56
CA HIS A 251 7.27 -7.93 0.31
C HIS A 251 7.75 -9.37 0.52
N GLN A 252 8.47 -9.64 1.61
CA GLN A 252 8.95 -10.96 1.98
C GLN A 252 7.78 -11.89 2.30
N ALA A 253 6.86 -11.49 3.18
CA ALA A 253 5.67 -12.28 3.53
C ALA A 253 4.85 -12.69 2.28
N GLN A 254 4.71 -11.78 1.32
CA GLN A 254 4.05 -12.07 0.04
C GLN A 254 4.83 -13.05 -0.85
N ALA A 255 6.16 -13.00 -0.83
CA ALA A 255 6.97 -13.99 -1.51
C ALA A 255 6.87 -15.36 -0.81
N ASP A 256 6.85 -15.39 0.52
CA ASP A 256 6.69 -16.60 1.33
C ASP A 256 5.33 -17.26 1.03
N ALA A 257 4.24 -16.48 0.98
CA ALA A 257 2.93 -16.96 0.55
C ALA A 257 2.92 -17.48 -0.90
N LYS A 258 3.66 -16.86 -1.82
CA LYS A 258 3.83 -17.39 -3.19
C LYS A 258 4.62 -18.70 -3.20
N ALA A 259 5.60 -18.84 -2.30
CA ALA A 259 6.44 -20.03 -2.18
C ALA A 259 5.64 -21.28 -1.78
N THR A 260 4.57 -21.11 -0.99
CA THR A 260 3.66 -22.22 -0.62
C THR A 260 2.80 -22.72 -1.80
N GLY A 261 2.69 -21.94 -2.87
CA GLY A 261 1.84 -22.26 -4.02
C GLY A 261 0.42 -21.68 -3.95
N MET A 262 0.14 -20.78 -3.01
CA MET A 262 -1.14 -20.06 -2.96
C MET A 262 -1.46 -19.36 -4.28
N ARG A 263 -2.75 -19.34 -4.61
CA ARG A 263 -3.30 -18.67 -5.78
C ARG A 263 -3.22 -17.15 -5.59
N LEU A 264 -3.21 -16.43 -6.71
CA LEU A 264 -3.04 -14.98 -6.71
C LEU A 264 -4.22 -14.26 -6.05
N ASN A 265 -5.43 -14.82 -6.14
CA ASN A 265 -6.61 -14.30 -5.45
C ASN A 265 -6.54 -14.52 -3.93
N GLU A 266 -5.99 -15.64 -3.46
CA GLU A 266 -5.74 -15.90 -2.03
C GLU A 266 -4.70 -14.92 -1.48
N ILE A 267 -3.61 -14.70 -2.20
CA ILE A 267 -2.61 -13.68 -1.86
C ILE A 267 -3.25 -12.27 -1.86
N ALA A 268 -4.06 -11.96 -2.87
CA ALA A 268 -4.77 -10.69 -2.93
C ALA A 268 -5.72 -10.51 -1.73
N ALA A 269 -6.40 -11.57 -1.29
CA ALA A 269 -7.27 -11.56 -0.13
C ALA A 269 -6.48 -11.30 1.16
N ILE A 270 -5.42 -12.09 1.41
CA ILE A 270 -4.57 -12.00 2.61
C ILE A 270 -3.95 -10.61 2.75
N TYR A 271 -3.53 -9.99 1.65
CA TYR A 271 -2.79 -8.73 1.68
C TYR A 271 -3.65 -7.51 1.32
N GLY A 272 -4.97 -7.66 1.16
CA GLY A 272 -5.89 -6.53 0.93
C GLY A 272 -5.63 -5.83 -0.40
N HIS A 273 -5.61 -6.61 -1.48
CA HIS A 273 -5.59 -6.13 -2.87
C HIS A 273 -7.00 -6.23 -3.46
N ALA A 274 -7.32 -5.30 -4.37
CA ALA A 274 -8.64 -5.22 -5.00
C ALA A 274 -8.81 -6.17 -6.19
N SER A 275 -7.69 -6.65 -6.74
CA SER A 275 -7.64 -7.65 -7.81
C SER A 275 -6.36 -8.48 -7.73
N ASP A 276 -6.43 -9.67 -8.32
CA ASP A 276 -5.31 -10.60 -8.54
C ASP A 276 -4.17 -9.99 -9.39
N ASN A 277 -4.48 -9.15 -10.38
CA ASN A 277 -3.48 -8.51 -11.25
C ASN A 277 -2.55 -7.53 -10.49
N THR A 278 -3.01 -6.92 -9.40
CA THR A 278 -2.10 -6.14 -8.53
C THR A 278 -1.11 -7.03 -7.76
N ALA A 279 -1.41 -8.31 -7.56
CA ALA A 279 -0.54 -9.24 -6.83
C ALA A 279 0.63 -9.78 -7.69
N THR A 280 0.51 -9.77 -9.01
CA THR A 280 1.49 -10.33 -9.96
C THR A 280 2.69 -9.42 -10.21
N SER A 281 2.46 -8.14 -10.52
CA SER A 281 3.47 -7.26 -11.15
C SER A 281 4.36 -6.46 -10.18
N HIS A 282 3.93 -6.24 -8.94
CA HIS A 282 4.61 -5.32 -8.02
C HIS A 282 5.33 -5.97 -6.83
N TYR A 283 5.14 -7.27 -6.60
CA TYR A 283 5.57 -7.95 -5.39
C TYR A 283 6.70 -8.95 -5.64
N ALA A 284 7.38 -9.38 -4.58
CA ALA A 284 8.53 -10.27 -4.68
C ALA A 284 8.13 -11.61 -5.32
N ARG A 285 9.08 -12.23 -6.02
CA ARG A 285 8.89 -13.48 -6.79
C ARG A 285 8.84 -14.68 -5.85
N LYS A 286 8.17 -15.76 -6.27
CA LYS A 286 8.12 -17.05 -5.56
C LYS A 286 9.51 -17.54 -5.14
N SER A 287 10.50 -17.44 -6.03
CA SER A 287 11.89 -17.86 -5.78
C SER A 287 12.63 -17.07 -4.70
N SER A 288 12.04 -15.98 -4.20
CA SER A 288 12.61 -15.17 -3.12
C SER A 288 11.93 -15.41 -1.77
N GLY A 289 10.96 -16.33 -1.72
CA GLY A 289 10.19 -16.64 -0.52
C GLY A 289 10.62 -17.95 0.14
N ASP A 290 10.34 -18.05 1.43
CA ASP A 290 10.44 -19.27 2.22
C ASP A 290 9.04 -19.77 2.58
N LYS A 291 8.67 -20.96 2.07
CA LYS A 291 7.35 -21.56 2.31
C LYS A 291 7.10 -21.86 3.79
N ASN A 292 8.15 -22.09 4.58
CA ASN A 292 8.03 -22.42 6.00
C ASN A 292 7.72 -21.19 6.86
N MET A 293 7.93 -19.99 6.30
CA MET A 293 7.68 -18.71 6.98
C MET A 293 6.25 -18.20 6.77
N CYS A 294 5.49 -18.78 5.85
CA CYS A 294 4.10 -18.37 5.63
C CYS A 294 3.19 -18.87 6.76
N LYS A 295 2.58 -17.95 7.51
CA LYS A 295 1.71 -18.24 8.65
C LYS A 295 0.24 -17.91 8.42
N VAL A 296 -0.13 -17.49 7.21
CA VAL A 296 -1.43 -16.84 6.94
C VAL A 296 -2.22 -17.55 5.86
N ALA A 297 -3.54 -17.56 5.99
CA ALA A 297 -4.48 -18.04 4.98
C ALA A 297 -5.66 -17.09 4.81
N ALA A 298 -6.24 -17.05 3.61
CA ALA A 298 -7.42 -16.24 3.32
C ALA A 298 -8.67 -16.85 3.97
N THR A 299 -9.56 -16.02 4.50
CA THR A 299 -10.93 -16.44 4.78
C THR A 299 -11.77 -16.41 3.49
N ALA A 300 -12.85 -17.18 3.43
CA ALA A 300 -13.79 -17.16 2.32
C ALA A 300 -14.39 -15.77 2.11
N VAL A 301 -14.70 -15.05 3.19
CA VAL A 301 -15.23 -13.66 3.15
C VAL A 301 -14.24 -12.71 2.47
N SER A 302 -12.96 -12.76 2.85
CA SER A 302 -11.93 -11.93 2.22
C SER A 302 -11.68 -12.33 0.77
N LEU A 303 -11.76 -13.62 0.46
CA LEU A 303 -11.55 -14.13 -0.89
C LEU A 303 -12.65 -13.69 -1.86
N ALA A 304 -13.91 -13.74 -1.44
CA ALA A 304 -15.08 -13.36 -2.24
C ALA A 304 -15.06 -11.90 -2.72
N ARG A 305 -14.36 -11.03 -1.98
CA ARG A 305 -14.21 -9.60 -2.29
C ARG A 305 -13.10 -9.28 -3.30
N VAL A 306 -12.30 -10.28 -3.71
CA VAL A 306 -11.25 -10.08 -4.72
C VAL A 306 -11.84 -10.17 -6.11
N ARG A 307 -11.62 -9.13 -6.94
CA ARG A 307 -11.98 -9.20 -8.37
C ARG A 307 -10.99 -10.10 -9.10
N ASN A 308 -11.48 -11.22 -9.63
CA ASN A 308 -10.69 -12.20 -10.38
C ASN A 308 -10.57 -11.77 -11.86
N GLN A 309 -9.53 -11.00 -12.21
CA GLN A 309 -9.33 -10.59 -13.61
C GLN A 309 -8.60 -11.66 -14.44
N GLU A 310 -7.83 -12.57 -13.82
CA GLU A 310 -7.21 -13.70 -14.54
C GLU A 310 -8.26 -14.69 -15.04
N ALA A 311 -9.29 -14.97 -14.25
CA ALA A 311 -10.38 -15.85 -14.66
C ALA A 311 -11.13 -15.26 -15.87
N THR A 312 -11.43 -13.96 -15.84
CA THR A 312 -12.04 -13.24 -16.96
C THR A 312 -11.14 -13.25 -18.21
N SER A 313 -9.83 -13.03 -18.05
CA SER A 313 -8.89 -13.00 -19.19
C SER A 313 -8.70 -14.38 -19.83
N LYS A 314 -8.61 -15.46 -19.03
CA LYS A 314 -8.51 -16.83 -19.55
C LYS A 314 -9.82 -17.28 -20.21
N HIS A 315 -10.96 -16.86 -19.69
CA HIS A 315 -12.26 -17.13 -20.31
C HIS A 315 -12.37 -16.45 -21.68
N LEU A 316 -12.05 -15.15 -21.78
CA LEU A 316 -12.03 -14.41 -23.04
C LEU A 316 -11.04 -14.99 -24.07
N LEU A 317 -9.87 -15.47 -23.62
CA LEU A 317 -8.90 -16.15 -24.49
C LEU A 317 -9.39 -17.53 -24.95
N ARG A 318 -10.14 -18.25 -24.12
CA ARG A 318 -10.73 -19.55 -24.47
C ARG A 318 -11.90 -19.39 -25.44
N GLU A 319 -12.75 -18.39 -25.25
CA GLU A 319 -13.84 -18.07 -26.19
C GLU A 319 -13.28 -17.67 -27.56
N ARG A 320 -12.24 -16.82 -27.61
CA ARG A 320 -11.55 -16.47 -28.86
C ARG A 320 -10.91 -17.65 -29.59
N ARG A 321 -10.49 -18.68 -28.85
CA ARG A 321 -9.88 -19.89 -29.42
C ARG A 321 -10.91 -20.90 -29.91
N ASN A 322 -12.14 -20.82 -29.40
CA ASN A 322 -13.26 -21.65 -29.84
C ASN A 322 -14.06 -20.98 -30.98
N SER A 323 -13.78 -19.72 -31.28
CA SER A 323 -14.37 -18.94 -32.38
C SER A 323 -13.45 -18.78 -33.59
N LEU A 324 -12.36 -19.56 -33.64
CA LEU A 324 -11.41 -19.72 -34.75
C LEU A 324 -11.35 -21.19 -35.13
#